data_AF-A0A1S2WYH0-F1
#
_entry.id   AF-A0A1S2WYH0-F1
#
_cell.length_a   1.000
_cell.length_b   1.000
_cell.length_c   1.000
_cell.angle_alpha   90.00
_cell.angle_beta   90.00
_cell.angle_gamma   90.00
#
_symmetry.space_group_name_H-M   'P 1'
#
loop_
_entity.id
_entity.type
_entity.pdbx_description
1 polymer ?
#
loop_
_entity_poly.entity_id
_entity_poly.type
_entity_poly.pdbx_seq_one_letter_code
_entity_poly.pdbx_strand_id
1 'polypeptide(L)'
;MIGLRKKIQADINHLNRVIDLYNYKKDIFISKSSEEQYQLTYKYLQSVLQVTEQDLQKIPIGHKYTGIFYLRKNNYNGTFDILKINGSAFMREDLVSWSLEADDEYIRNICYVRDIYKDKKLKNIIKREDGKPIFEENQL
;
A
#
# COMPACT_ATOMS: atom_id res chain seq x y z
N MET A 1 1.85 12.79 5.66
CA MET A 1 1.70 12.84 4.19
C MET A 1 0.92 11.60 3.79
N ILE A 2 -0.24 11.74 3.12
CA ILE A 2 -1.02 10.59 2.65
C ILE A 2 -0.23 9.99 1.48
N GLY A 3 0.09 8.69 1.54
CA GLY A 3 0.79 7.97 0.47
C GLY A 3 0.01 8.06 -0.85
N LEU A 4 0.71 8.03 -1.98
CA LEU A 4 0.11 8.26 -3.31
C LEU A 4 -1.01 7.25 -3.59
N ARG A 5 -0.82 6.00 -3.17
CA ARG A 5 -1.81 4.92 -3.31
C ARG A 5 -3.09 5.24 -2.56
N LYS A 6 -2.98 5.70 -1.30
CA LYS A 6 -4.14 6.10 -0.48
C LYS A 6 -4.90 7.26 -1.06
N LYS A 7 -4.21 8.22 -1.70
CA LYS A 7 -4.86 9.35 -2.36
C LYS A 7 -5.73 8.87 -3.53
N ILE A 8 -5.17 8.05 -4.43
CA ILE A 8 -5.90 7.54 -5.58
C ILE A 8 -7.07 6.63 -5.14
N GLN A 9 -6.89 5.84 -4.09
CA GLN A 9 -7.98 5.06 -3.49
C GLN A 9 -9.13 5.96 -3.01
N ALA A 10 -8.83 7.10 -2.40
CA ALA A 10 -9.84 8.06 -1.98
C ALA A 10 -10.56 8.69 -3.19
N ASP A 11 -9.82 9.02 -4.25
CA ASP A 11 -10.39 9.57 -5.49
C ASP A 11 -11.34 8.56 -6.16
N ILE A 12 -10.97 7.26 -6.22
CA ILE A 12 -11.84 6.17 -6.69
C ILE A 12 -13.14 6.10 -5.87
N ASN A 13 -13.03 6.15 -4.54
CA ASN A 13 -14.21 6.11 -3.67
C ASN A 13 -15.13 7.31 -3.89
N HIS A 14 -14.57 8.50 -4.11
CA HIS A 14 -15.35 9.69 -4.43
C HIS A 14 -16.00 9.61 -5.82
N LEU A 15 -15.28 9.12 -6.84
CA LEU A 15 -15.82 8.91 -8.18
C LEU A 15 -16.98 7.92 -8.17
N ASN A 16 -16.85 6.80 -7.46
CA ASN A 16 -17.94 5.84 -7.26
C ASN A 16 -19.17 6.53 -6.67
N ARG A 17 -18.99 7.34 -5.62
CA ARG A 17 -20.09 8.09 -5.01
C ARG A 17 -20.74 9.08 -5.98
N VAL A 18 -19.96 9.74 -6.85
CA VAL A 18 -20.50 10.64 -7.89
C VAL A 18 -21.33 9.86 -8.89
N ILE A 19 -20.84 8.71 -9.37
CA ILE A 19 -21.54 7.82 -10.30
C ILE A 19 -22.86 7.33 -9.68
N ASP A 20 -22.82 6.89 -8.42
CA ASP A 20 -24.01 6.43 -7.69
C ASP A 20 -25.07 7.54 -7.59
N LEU A 21 -24.67 8.76 -7.21
CA LEU A 21 -25.57 9.90 -7.11
C LEU A 21 -26.11 10.32 -8.47
N TYR A 22 -25.29 10.28 -9.51
CA TYR A 22 -25.70 10.58 -10.87
C TYR A 22 -26.75 9.59 -11.37
N ASN A 23 -26.51 8.29 -11.14
CA ASN A 23 -27.45 7.22 -11.48
C ASN A 23 -28.75 7.29 -10.64
N TYR A 24 -28.64 7.57 -9.35
CA TYR A 24 -29.79 7.77 -8.48
C TYR A 24 -30.69 8.94 -8.93
N LYS A 25 -30.11 9.95 -9.58
CA LYS A 25 -30.84 11.12 -10.12
C LYS A 25 -31.13 11.02 -11.62
N LYS A 26 -31.03 9.82 -12.21
CA LYS A 26 -31.24 9.56 -13.65
C LYS A 26 -32.43 10.32 -14.24
N ASP A 27 -33.62 10.19 -13.66
CA ASP A 27 -34.86 10.79 -14.19
C ASP A 27 -34.80 12.33 -14.24
N ILE A 28 -34.16 12.95 -13.24
CA ILE A 28 -33.98 14.41 -13.22
C ILE A 28 -33.06 14.82 -14.36
N PHE A 29 -31.93 14.14 -14.56
CA PHE A 29 -31.01 14.46 -15.64
C PHE A 29 -31.66 14.29 -17.02
N ILE A 30 -32.38 13.18 -17.25
CA ILE A 30 -33.07 12.93 -18.52
C ILE A 30 -34.15 14.00 -18.77
N SER A 31 -34.96 14.33 -17.77
CA SER A 31 -36.02 15.35 -17.91
C SER A 31 -35.49 16.76 -18.18
N LYS A 32 -34.24 17.06 -17.80
CA LYS A 32 -33.59 18.36 -18.01
C LYS A 32 -32.65 18.38 -19.21
N SER A 33 -32.35 17.22 -19.81
CA SER A 33 -31.48 17.09 -20.98
C SER A 33 -32.05 16.08 -21.97
N SER A 34 -31.52 14.85 -22.02
CA SER A 34 -32.01 13.73 -22.81
C SER A 34 -31.44 12.40 -22.29
N GLU A 35 -32.03 11.27 -22.69
CA GLU A 35 -31.44 9.93 -22.41
C GLU A 35 -30.05 9.81 -23.03
N GLU A 36 -29.85 10.30 -24.26
CA GLU A 36 -28.56 10.24 -24.93
C GLU A 36 -27.47 11.02 -24.17
N GLN A 37 -27.76 12.25 -23.74
CA GLN A 37 -26.82 13.05 -22.97
C GLN A 37 -26.54 12.42 -21.59
N TYR A 38 -27.56 11.82 -20.98
CA TYR A 38 -27.40 11.08 -19.74
C TYR A 38 -26.42 9.90 -19.91
N GLN A 39 -26.63 9.07 -20.93
CA GLN A 39 -25.79 7.89 -21.22
C GLN A 39 -24.36 8.27 -21.59
N LEU A 40 -24.16 9.32 -22.39
CA LEU A 40 -22.83 9.83 -22.73
C LEU A 40 -22.06 10.26 -21.48
N THR A 41 -22.71 11.01 -20.60
CA THR A 41 -22.11 11.49 -19.35
C THR A 41 -21.83 10.32 -18.39
N TYR A 42 -22.76 9.38 -18.26
CA TYR A 42 -22.58 8.19 -17.43
C TYR A 42 -21.39 7.35 -17.89
N LYS A 43 -21.29 7.10 -19.21
CA LYS A 43 -20.18 6.39 -19.82
C LYS A 43 -18.84 7.11 -19.61
N TYR A 44 -18.83 8.44 -19.72
CA TYR A 44 -17.64 9.25 -19.43
C TYR A 44 -17.19 9.04 -17.97
N LEU A 45 -18.10 9.16 -17.00
CA LEU A 45 -17.77 8.96 -15.58
C LEU A 45 -17.21 7.56 -15.32
N GLN A 46 -17.82 6.52 -15.92
CA GLN A 46 -17.34 5.14 -15.82
C GLN A 46 -15.93 4.97 -16.42
N SER A 47 -15.64 5.60 -17.57
CA SER A 47 -14.30 5.55 -18.17
C SER A 47 -13.24 6.23 -17.30
N VAL A 48 -13.59 7.34 -16.65
CA VAL A 48 -12.68 8.05 -15.72
C VAL A 48 -12.38 7.16 -14.50
N LEU A 49 -13.41 6.52 -13.94
CA LEU A 49 -13.23 5.55 -12.85
C LEU A 49 -12.29 4.42 -13.28
N GLN A 50 -12.55 3.80 -14.43
CA GLN A 50 -11.74 2.69 -14.94
C GLN A 50 -10.26 3.06 -15.12
N VAL A 51 -9.97 4.23 -15.72
CA VAL A 51 -8.58 4.70 -15.87
C VAL A 51 -7.94 4.96 -14.51
N THR A 52 -8.69 5.51 -13.55
CA THR A 52 -8.19 5.76 -12.19
C THR A 52 -7.87 4.46 -11.45
N GLU A 53 -8.70 3.42 -11.61
CA GLU A 53 -8.44 2.08 -11.06
C GLU A 53 -7.20 1.43 -11.69
N GLN A 54 -7.00 1.58 -13.00
CA GLN A 54 -5.78 1.13 -13.67
C GLN A 54 -4.54 1.85 -13.17
N ASP A 55 -4.64 3.15 -12.84
CA ASP A 55 -3.53 3.90 -12.26
C ASP A 55 -3.20 3.44 -10.84
N LEU A 56 -4.20 3.04 -10.05
CA LEU A 56 -3.98 2.42 -8.74
C LEU A 56 -3.20 1.10 -8.86
N GLN A 57 -3.51 0.26 -9.86
CA GLN A 57 -2.84 -1.02 -10.08
C GLN A 57 -1.34 -0.86 -10.41
N LYS A 58 -0.95 0.25 -11.04
CA LYS A 58 0.46 0.57 -11.34
C LYS A 58 1.27 1.00 -10.13
N ILE A 59 0.65 1.19 -8.96
CA ILE A 59 1.32 1.66 -7.75
C ILE A 59 1.51 0.48 -6.79
N PRO A 60 2.74 0.21 -6.31
CA PRO A 60 2.97 -0.89 -5.40
C PRO A 60 2.22 -0.70 -4.07
N ILE A 61 1.72 -1.80 -3.51
CA ILE A 61 1.15 -1.85 -2.15
C ILE A 61 2.23 -1.66 -1.08
N GLY A 62 3.48 -1.97 -1.43
CA GLY A 62 4.64 -1.88 -0.55
C GLY A 62 5.89 -2.47 -1.21
N HIS A 63 6.94 -2.61 -0.43
CA HIS A 63 8.21 -3.18 -0.87
C HIS A 63 8.62 -4.34 0.03
N LYS A 64 9.10 -5.43 -0.56
CA LYS A 64 9.55 -6.63 0.16
C LYS A 64 11.06 -6.81 -0.03
N TYR A 65 11.80 -6.81 1.07
CA TYR A 65 13.19 -7.25 1.12
C TYR A 65 13.22 -8.71 1.57
N THR A 66 13.93 -9.58 0.85
CA THR A 66 14.08 -11.00 1.20
C THR A 66 15.55 -11.36 1.23
N GLY A 67 15.97 -12.04 2.30
CA GLY A 67 17.34 -12.48 2.51
C GLY A 67 17.77 -12.30 3.96
N ILE A 68 19.07 -12.05 4.15
CA ILE A 68 19.64 -11.84 5.47
C ILE A 68 19.59 -10.37 5.83
N PHE A 69 19.11 -10.06 7.04
CA PHE A 69 19.14 -8.75 7.64
C PHE A 69 19.38 -8.84 9.15
N TYR A 70 19.76 -7.73 9.75
CA TYR A 70 20.05 -7.63 11.18
C TYR A 70 19.06 -6.68 11.86
N LEU A 71 18.66 -6.99 13.09
CA LEU A 71 17.83 -6.11 13.91
C LEU A 71 18.42 -5.93 15.31
N ARG A 72 18.03 -4.81 15.93
CA ARG A 72 18.26 -4.56 17.35
C ARG A 72 17.16 -5.23 18.16
N LYS A 73 17.53 -6.16 19.05
CA LYS A 73 16.66 -6.74 20.07
C LYS A 73 16.94 -6.02 21.39
N ASN A 74 15.98 -5.25 21.88
CA ASN A 74 16.13 -4.58 23.18
C ASN A 74 15.93 -5.59 24.31
N ASN A 75 16.84 -5.57 25.29
CA ASN A 75 16.78 -6.40 26.47
C ASN A 75 16.19 -5.61 27.65
N TYR A 76 15.63 -6.31 28.64
CA TYR A 76 15.00 -5.70 29.82
C TYR A 76 15.96 -4.83 30.65
N ASN A 77 17.27 -5.10 30.58
CA ASN A 77 18.31 -4.36 31.28
C ASN A 77 18.80 -3.10 30.53
N GLY A 78 18.12 -2.68 29.45
CA GLY A 78 18.50 -1.51 28.66
C GLY A 78 19.67 -1.73 27.71
N THR A 79 20.22 -2.95 27.62
CA THR A 79 21.17 -3.33 26.58
C THR A 79 20.43 -3.79 25.32
N PHE A 80 21.17 -4.05 24.24
CA PHE A 80 20.59 -4.67 23.06
C PHE A 80 21.49 -5.76 22.51
N ASP A 81 20.83 -6.80 21.99
CA ASP A 81 21.45 -7.82 21.16
C ASP A 81 21.21 -7.52 19.68
N ILE A 82 22.03 -8.16 18.85
CA ILE A 82 21.91 -8.07 17.40
C ILE A 82 21.50 -9.44 16.89
N LEU A 83 20.26 -9.52 16.43
CA LEU A 83 19.72 -10.71 15.81
C LEU A 83 20.03 -10.69 14.32
N LYS A 84 20.51 -11.83 13.80
CA LYS A 84 20.66 -12.09 12.38
C LYS A 84 19.44 -12.90 11.94
N ILE A 85 18.64 -12.34 11.06
CA ILE A 85 17.43 -12.96 10.54
C ILE A 85 17.66 -13.35 9.09
N ASN A 86 17.21 -14.55 8.73
CA ASN A 86 17.03 -14.96 7.34
C ASN A 86 15.53 -15.08 7.10
N GLY A 87 14.98 -14.21 6.26
CA GLY A 87 13.54 -14.15 6.06
C GLY A 87 13.15 -13.02 5.12
N SER A 88 11.96 -12.48 5.31
CA SER A 88 11.47 -11.33 4.56
C SER A 88 11.03 -10.18 5.46
N ALA A 89 11.11 -8.97 4.92
CA ALA A 89 10.61 -7.75 5.53
C ALA A 89 9.74 -7.01 4.51
N PHE A 90 8.52 -6.66 4.88
CA PHE A 90 7.58 -5.93 4.03
C PHE A 90 7.28 -4.55 4.62
N MET A 91 7.48 -3.49 3.83
CA MET A 91 7.10 -2.13 4.17
C MET A 91 5.97 -1.67 3.27
N ARG A 92 4.80 -1.44 3.85
CA ARG A 92 3.63 -0.88 3.15
C ARG A 92 3.91 0.55 2.66
N GLU A 93 3.32 0.95 1.53
CA GLU A 93 3.61 2.23 0.87
C GLU A 93 3.40 3.46 1.77
N ASP A 94 2.39 3.42 2.63
CA ASP A 94 2.02 4.50 3.55
C ASP A 94 2.69 4.41 4.93
N LEU A 95 3.54 3.40 5.16
CA LEU A 95 4.22 3.16 6.44
C LEU A 95 5.73 3.39 6.33
N VAL A 96 6.36 3.63 7.49
CA VAL A 96 7.81 3.79 7.66
C VAL A 96 8.41 2.67 8.52
N SER A 97 7.67 1.57 8.69
CA SER A 97 8.06 0.42 9.49
C SER A 97 7.93 -0.86 8.66
N TRP A 98 8.81 -1.80 8.92
CA TRP A 98 8.82 -3.14 8.36
C TRP A 98 7.95 -4.09 9.19
N SER A 99 7.08 -4.84 8.54
CA SER A 99 6.56 -6.11 9.05
C SER A 99 7.54 -7.22 8.68
N LEU A 100 7.80 -8.15 9.58
CA LEU A 100 8.83 -9.18 9.39
C LEU A 100 8.19 -10.57 9.30
N GLU A 101 8.70 -11.38 8.39
CA GLU A 101 8.31 -12.77 8.15
C GLU A 101 9.56 -13.64 8.27
N ALA A 102 9.72 -14.31 9.41
CA ALA A 102 10.83 -15.23 9.64
C ALA A 102 10.45 -16.32 10.65
N ASP A 103 11.15 -17.45 10.56
CA ASP A 103 11.03 -18.54 11.53
C ASP A 103 11.90 -18.25 12.78
N ASP A 104 11.51 -17.23 13.54
CA ASP A 104 12.18 -16.80 14.77
C ASP A 104 11.14 -16.38 15.82
N GLU A 105 11.27 -16.87 17.04
CA GLU A 105 10.29 -16.64 18.13
C GLU A 105 10.16 -15.15 18.48
N TYR A 106 11.26 -14.39 18.49
CA TYR A 106 11.21 -12.96 18.75
C TYR A 106 10.50 -12.23 17.62
N ILE A 107 10.76 -12.63 16.36
CA ILE A 107 10.10 -12.04 15.19
C ILE A 107 8.59 -12.28 15.19
N ARG A 108 8.14 -13.48 15.57
CA ARG A 108 6.70 -13.79 15.66
C ARG A 108 5.97 -12.93 16.68
N ASN A 109 6.69 -12.42 17.69
CA ASN A 109 6.12 -11.62 18.78
C ASN A 109 6.22 -10.11 18.55
N ILE A 110 6.91 -9.65 17.50
CA ILE A 110 6.99 -8.22 17.16
C ILE A 110 6.13 -7.89 15.94
N CYS A 111 5.24 -6.90 16.09
CA CYS A 111 4.34 -6.53 14.99
C CYS A 111 5.05 -5.75 13.88
N TYR A 112 5.88 -4.76 14.26
CA TYR A 112 6.58 -3.89 13.31
C TYR A 112 7.91 -3.41 13.89
N VAL A 113 8.91 -3.21 13.02
CA VAL A 113 10.18 -2.58 13.37
C VAL A 113 10.48 -1.39 12.47
N ARG A 114 11.11 -0.36 13.02
CA ARG A 114 11.43 0.85 12.25
C ARG A 114 12.61 0.62 11.29
N ASP A 115 13.69 0.07 11.83
CA ASP A 115 14.94 -0.11 11.10
C ASP A 115 15.39 -1.57 11.13
N ILE A 116 15.79 -2.07 9.96
CA ILE A 116 16.56 -3.31 9.79
C ILE A 116 17.83 -2.97 9.02
N TYR A 117 18.88 -3.78 9.15
CA TYR A 117 20.22 -3.42 8.72
C TYR A 117 20.85 -4.49 7.82
N LYS A 118 21.67 -4.07 6.87
CA LYS A 118 22.45 -4.96 6.00
C LYS A 118 23.64 -5.59 6.74
N ASP A 119 24.07 -4.98 7.83
CA ASP A 119 25.28 -5.38 8.56
C ASP A 119 25.09 -5.45 10.07
N LYS A 120 25.91 -6.29 10.72
CA LYS A 120 25.90 -6.48 12.17
C LYS A 120 26.35 -5.23 12.96
N LYS A 121 27.03 -4.26 12.36
CA LYS A 121 27.43 -3.01 13.05
C LYS A 121 26.30 -1.98 13.08
N LEU A 122 25.14 -2.30 12.49
CA LEU A 122 23.94 -1.44 12.43
C LEU A 122 24.22 -0.08 11.79
N LYS A 123 25.10 -0.03 10.78
CA LYS A 123 25.46 1.21 10.08
C LYS A 123 24.65 1.42 8.80
N ASN A 124 24.34 0.34 8.09
CA ASN A 124 23.67 0.39 6.80
C ASN A 124 22.21 -0.05 6.94
N ILE A 125 21.32 0.92 7.13
CA ILE A 125 19.87 0.69 7.18
C ILE A 125 19.39 0.20 5.81
N ILE A 126 18.55 -0.83 5.80
CA ILE A 126 17.80 -1.26 4.62
C ILE A 126 16.63 -0.30 4.46
N LYS A 127 16.60 0.38 3.32
CA LYS A 127 15.53 1.30 2.98
C LYS A 127 14.48 0.61 2.13
N ARG A 128 13.33 1.27 1.94
CA ARG A 128 12.25 0.77 1.09
C ARG A 128 12.75 0.44 -0.32
N GLU A 129 13.63 1.28 -0.86
CA GLU A 129 14.17 1.18 -2.21
C GLU A 129 15.11 -0.02 -2.40
N ASP A 130 15.58 -0.63 -1.30
CA ASP A 130 16.34 -1.89 -1.34
C ASP A 130 15.43 -3.11 -1.51
N GLY A 131 14.12 -2.96 -1.30
CA GLY A 131 13.13 -4.01 -1.47
C GLY A 131 12.54 -4.04 -2.88
N LYS A 132 12.02 -5.19 -3.29
CA LYS A 132 11.27 -5.33 -4.55
C LYS A 132 9.86 -4.75 -4.37
N PRO A 133 9.34 -3.97 -5.33
CA PRO A 133 7.97 -3.49 -5.29
C PRO A 133 7.01 -4.69 -5.37
N ILE A 134 5.97 -4.66 -4.53
CA ILE A 134 4.90 -5.64 -4.51
C ILE A 134 3.61 -4.96 -4.96
N PHE A 135 2.91 -5.60 -5.88
CA PHE A 135 1.61 -5.18 -6.42
C PHE A 135 0.53 -6.13 -5.92
N GLU A 136 -0.73 -5.70 -5.98
CA GLU A 136 -1.89 -6.46 -5.50
C GLU A 136 -2.04 -7.82 -6.20
N GLU A 137 -1.68 -7.89 -7.49
CA GLU A 137 -1.72 -9.12 -8.30
C GLU A 137 -0.73 -10.20 -7.83
N ASN A 138 0.32 -9.82 -7.07
CA ASN A 138 1.37 -10.72 -6.61
C ASN A 138 1.06 -11.37 -5.24
N GLN A 139 -0.18 -11.26 -4.75
CA GLN A 139 -0.62 -11.89 -3.48
C GLN A 139 -1.42 -13.19 -3.68
N LEU A 140 -1.54 -13.69 -4.92
CA LEU A 140 -2.17 -14.96 -5.28
C LEU A 140 -1.19 -16.13 -5.33
#